data_AF-A0A963PQD8-F1
#
_entry.id   AF-A0A963PQD8-F1
#
_cell.length_a   1.000
_cell.length_b   1.000
_cell.length_c   1.000
_cell.angle_alpha   90.00
_cell.angle_beta   90.00
_cell.angle_gamma   90.00
#
_symmetry.space_group_name_H-M   'P 1'
#
loop_
_entity.id
_entity.type
_entity.pdbx_description
1 polymer ?
#
loop_
_entity_poly.entity_id
_entity_poly.type
_entity_poly.pdbx_seq_one_letter_code
_entity_poly.pdbx_strand_id
1 'polypeptide(L)'
;MARAAPPGAVSVWRIASDTPDYTADDTTGKGAELTGGRWNARGTPLLYASGSRALACLETVVHLTSGLALPLNRYLVRLDIP
;
A
#
# COMPACT_ATOMS: atom_id res chain seq x y z
N MET A 1 -15.87 5.79 9.37
CA MET A 1 -15.80 7.25 9.09
C MET A 1 -14.34 7.60 8.83
N ALA A 2 -14.01 8.33 7.76
CA ALA A 2 -12.62 8.69 7.46
C ALA A 2 -12.11 9.75 8.45
N ARG A 3 -11.06 9.43 9.21
CA ARG A 3 -10.41 10.38 10.13
C ARG A 3 -9.72 11.48 9.32
N ALA A 4 -9.80 12.73 9.78
CA ALA A 4 -9.03 13.85 9.22
C ALA A 4 -7.51 13.64 9.44
N ALA A 5 -6.68 14.22 8.58
CA ALA A 5 -5.22 14.21 8.82
C ALA A 5 -4.91 15.07 10.05
N PRO A 6 -3.88 14.71 10.82
CA PRO A 6 -3.31 15.64 11.78
C PRO A 6 -2.78 16.92 11.08
N PRO A 7 -2.80 18.08 11.75
CA PRO A 7 -2.25 19.32 11.21
C PRO A 7 -0.78 19.15 10.81
N GLY A 8 -0.40 19.64 9.64
CA GLY A 8 0.98 19.55 9.12
C GLY A 8 1.33 18.23 8.43
N ALA A 9 0.54 17.16 8.64
CA ALA A 9 0.85 15.87 8.06
C ALA A 9 0.53 15.78 6.56
N VAL A 10 1.39 15.07 5.83
CA VAL A 10 1.18 14.72 4.42
C VAL A 10 0.52 13.36 4.34
N SER A 11 -0.63 13.28 3.66
CA SER A 11 -1.33 12.03 3.45
C SER A 11 -0.91 11.35 2.15
N VAL A 12 -0.47 10.10 2.28
CA VAL A 12 -0.19 9.21 1.15
C VAL A 12 -1.13 8.01 1.18
N TRP A 13 -1.25 7.33 0.05
CA TRP A 13 -2.29 6.34 -0.21
C TRP A 13 -1.69 5.04 -0.73
N ARG A 14 -2.29 3.92 -0.36
CA ARG A 14 -1.97 2.60 -0.88
C ARG A 14 -3.23 1.75 -1.00
N ILE A 15 -3.24 0.84 -1.97
CA ILE A 15 -4.24 -0.21 -2.06
C ILE A 15 -3.56 -1.49 -1.61
N ALA A 16 -4.03 -2.09 -0.52
CA ALA A 16 -3.45 -3.28 0.07
C ALA A 16 -4.54 -4.30 0.40
N SER A 17 -4.17 -5.55 0.62
CA SER A 17 -5.09 -6.63 1.02
C SER A 17 -4.63 -7.20 2.35
N ASP A 18 -5.58 -7.70 3.14
CA ASP A 18 -5.23 -8.54 4.28
C ASP A 18 -4.66 -9.88 3.79
N THR A 19 -3.68 -10.38 4.52
CA THR A 19 -3.07 -11.70 4.33
C THR A 19 -3.09 -12.44 5.66
N PRO A 20 -2.80 -13.76 5.69
CA PRO A 20 -2.66 -14.49 6.95
C PRO A 20 -1.57 -13.93 7.87
N ASP A 21 -0.53 -13.31 7.31
CA ASP A 21 0.68 -12.90 8.05
C ASP A 21 0.73 -11.40 8.38
N TYR A 22 0.02 -10.56 7.62
CA TYR A 22 -0.02 -9.10 7.80
C TYR A 22 -1.30 -8.49 7.21
N THR A 23 -1.77 -7.40 7.82
CA THR A 23 -2.98 -6.67 7.43
C THR A 23 -2.69 -5.57 6.41
N ALA A 24 -3.73 -5.05 5.78
CA ALA A 24 -3.62 -3.98 4.78
C ALA A 24 -3.01 -2.67 5.33
N ASP A 25 -3.25 -2.39 6.61
CA ASP A 25 -2.74 -1.21 7.33
C ASP A 25 -1.38 -1.44 8.01
N ASP A 26 -0.76 -2.61 7.82
CA ASP A 26 0.60 -2.90 8.27
C ASP A 26 1.61 -1.89 7.70
N THR A 27 2.44 -1.32 8.59
CA THR A 27 3.49 -0.36 8.26
C THR A 27 4.89 -0.94 8.37
N THR A 28 5.04 -2.24 8.66
CA THR A 28 6.37 -2.87 8.78
C THR A 28 7.06 -3.04 7.42
N GLY A 29 6.29 -3.10 6.33
CA GLY A 29 6.82 -3.31 4.98
C GLY A 29 7.04 -4.78 4.62
N LYS A 30 6.42 -5.71 5.37
CA LYS A 30 6.66 -7.16 5.23
C LYS A 30 6.40 -7.70 3.83
N GLY A 31 5.33 -7.25 3.18
CA GLY A 31 5.01 -7.67 1.81
C GLY A 31 6.17 -7.39 0.83
N ALA A 32 6.70 -6.16 0.85
CA ALA A 32 7.80 -5.77 -0.02
C ALA A 32 9.13 -6.44 0.36
N GLU A 33 9.35 -6.70 1.65
CA GLU A 33 10.51 -7.48 2.12
C GLU A 33 10.51 -8.90 1.49
N LEU A 34 9.34 -9.56 1.47
CA LEU A 34 9.21 -10.92 0.94
C LEU A 34 9.35 -10.99 -0.59
N THR A 35 8.75 -10.05 -1.31
CA THR A 35 8.68 -10.07 -2.79
C THR A 35 9.79 -9.30 -3.49
N GLY A 36 10.36 -8.29 -2.82
CA GLY A 36 11.11 -7.22 -3.47
C GLY A 36 10.20 -6.32 -4.30
N GLY A 37 10.79 -5.30 -4.92
CA GLY A 37 10.09 -4.38 -5.82
C GLY A 37 11.06 -3.51 -6.60
N ARG A 38 10.53 -2.48 -7.30
CA ARG A 38 11.36 -1.58 -8.12
C ARG A 38 12.46 -0.88 -7.30
N TRP A 39 12.19 -0.56 -6.04
CA TRP A 39 13.04 0.26 -5.19
C TRP A 39 13.61 -0.48 -3.97
N ASN A 40 13.36 -1.79 -3.82
CA ASN A 40 13.94 -2.59 -2.74
C ASN A 40 14.26 -4.02 -3.20
N ALA A 41 15.38 -4.55 -2.73
CA ALA A 41 15.71 -5.97 -2.87
C ALA A 41 14.88 -6.82 -1.88
N ARG A 42 14.71 -8.11 -2.20
CA ARG A 42 14.15 -9.09 -1.25
C ARG A 42 14.99 -9.11 0.03
N GLY A 43 14.33 -9.22 1.17
CA GLY A 43 14.93 -9.13 2.50
C GLY A 43 15.08 -7.70 3.03
N THR A 44 14.79 -6.66 2.24
CA THR A 44 14.78 -5.26 2.69
C THR A 44 13.34 -4.74 2.79
N PRO A 45 12.84 -4.41 4.00
CA PRO A 45 11.47 -3.91 4.15
C PRO A 45 11.31 -2.51 3.55
N LEU A 46 10.21 -2.29 2.83
CA LEU A 46 9.86 -0.99 2.24
C LEU A 46 8.34 -0.82 2.17
N LEU A 47 7.85 0.39 2.44
CA LEU A 47 6.44 0.73 2.31
C LEU A 47 6.18 1.54 1.02
N TYR A 48 5.59 0.91 0.01
CA TYR A 48 5.15 1.60 -1.21
C TYR A 48 3.86 2.39 -0.96
N ALA A 49 3.85 3.69 -1.24
CA ALA A 49 2.67 4.53 -1.17
C ALA A 49 2.70 5.58 -2.29
N SER A 50 1.56 6.17 -2.57
CA SER A 50 1.33 7.15 -3.63
C SER A 50 0.83 8.48 -3.08
N GLY A 51 1.21 9.59 -3.69
CA GLY A 51 0.69 10.92 -3.32
C GLY A 51 -0.80 11.12 -3.60
N SER A 52 -1.44 10.24 -4.38
CA SER A 52 -2.88 10.28 -4.64
C SER A 52 -3.50 8.88 -4.69
N ARG A 53 -4.81 8.81 -4.43
CA ARG A 53 -5.62 7.59 -4.55
C ARG A 53 -5.63 7.06 -5.99
N ALA A 54 -5.66 7.96 -6.97
CA ALA A 54 -5.65 7.61 -8.39
C ALA A 54 -4.34 6.91 -8.79
N LEU A 55 -3.20 7.43 -8.33
CA LEU A 55 -1.90 6.81 -8.59
C LEU A 55 -1.76 5.45 -7.88
N ALA A 56 -2.27 5.32 -6.65
CA ALA A 56 -2.31 4.02 -5.98
C ALA A 56 -3.12 2.97 -6.78
N CYS A 57 -4.23 3.39 -7.40
CA CYS A 57 -5.01 2.53 -8.28
C CYS A 57 -4.23 2.12 -9.54
N LEU A 58 -3.58 3.08 -10.20
CA LEU A 58 -2.78 2.82 -11.39
C LEU A 58 -1.66 1.79 -11.11
N GLU A 59 -0.92 1.99 -10.02
CA GLU A 59 0.19 1.09 -9.67
C GLU A 59 -0.28 -0.30 -9.22
N THR A 60 -1.32 -0.38 -8.38
CA THR A 60 -1.72 -1.67 -7.76
C THR A 60 -2.68 -2.48 -8.62
N VAL A 61 -3.59 -1.83 -9.34
CA VAL A 61 -4.68 -2.53 -10.06
C VAL A 61 -4.39 -2.65 -11.54
N VAL A 62 -3.82 -1.60 -12.15
CA VAL A 62 -3.58 -1.55 -13.60
C VAL A 62 -2.20 -2.08 -13.96
N HIS A 63 -1.14 -1.61 -13.29
CA HIS A 63 0.24 -1.98 -13.60
C HIS A 63 0.58 -3.42 -13.21
N LEU A 64 0.08 -3.86 -12.05
CA LEU A 64 0.13 -5.27 -11.64
C LEU A 64 -1.09 -5.97 -12.24
N THR A 65 -0.96 -6.48 -13.47
CA THR A 65 -2.06 -7.11 -14.24
C THR A 65 -2.77 -8.26 -13.50
N SER A 66 -2.18 -8.81 -12.44
CA SER A 66 -2.77 -9.77 -11.50
C SER A 66 -3.83 -9.16 -10.55
N GLY A 67 -3.94 -7.83 -10.47
CA GLY A 67 -4.91 -7.11 -9.64
C GLY A 67 -6.35 -7.29 -10.11
N LEU A 68 -6.61 -7.33 -11.41
CA LEU A 68 -7.98 -7.45 -11.92
C LEU A 68 -8.54 -8.87 -11.84
N ALA A 69 -7.68 -9.89 -11.77
CA ALA A 69 -8.09 -11.29 -11.92
C ALA A 69 -8.45 -12.00 -10.60
N LEU A 70 -8.05 -11.47 -9.44
CA LEU A 70 -8.24 -12.12 -8.15
C LEU A 70 -9.29 -11.40 -7.28
N PRO A 71 -10.22 -12.13 -6.64
CA PRO A 71 -11.21 -11.57 -5.72
C PRO A 71 -10.57 -11.27 -4.36
N LEU A 72 -9.61 -10.34 -4.34
CA LEU A 72 -8.95 -9.92 -3.10
C LEU A 72 -9.83 -8.89 -2.37
N ASN A 73 -9.93 -9.04 -1.05
CA ASN A 73 -10.43 -7.98 -0.17
C ASN A 73 -9.38 -6.86 -0.13
N ARG A 74 -9.54 -5.87 -1.01
CA ARG A 74 -8.65 -4.72 -1.12
C ARG A 74 -9.20 -3.54 -0.35
N TYR A 75 -8.31 -2.87 0.37
CA TYR A 75 -8.60 -1.69 1.14
C TYR A 75 -7.76 -0.53 0.63
N LEU A 76 -8.39 0.64 0.55
CA LEU A 76 -7.68 1.90 0.39
C LEU A 76 -7.20 2.35 1.77
N VAL A 77 -5.89 2.37 1.96
CA VAL A 77 -5.24 2.73 3.22
C VAL A 77 -4.63 4.12 3.10
N ARG A 78 -4.92 4.97 4.09
CA ARG A 78 -4.32 6.28 4.28
C ARG A 78 -3.16 6.16 5.26
N LEU A 79 -2.00 6.69 4.90
CA LEU A 79 -0.89 6.89 5.82
C LEU A 79 -0.66 8.39 5.97
N ASP A 80 -0.55 8.85 7.21
CA ASP A 80 -0.24 10.25 7.52
C ASP A 80 1.21 10.33 8.01
N ILE A 81 2.03 11.10 7.29
CA ILE A 81 3.45 11.34 7.59
C ILE A 81 3.54 12.72 8.27
N PRO A 82 4.12 12.85 9.48
CA PRO A 82 4.29 14.12 10.18
C PRO A 82 5.08 15.18 9.40
#